data_AF-A0A7D6CQP7-F1
#
_entry.id   AF-A0A7D6CQP7-F1
#
_cell.length_a   1.000
_cell.length_b   1.000
_cell.length_c   1.000
_cell.angle_alpha   90.00
_cell.angle_beta   90.00
_cell.angle_gamma   90.00
#
_symmetry.space_group_name_H-M   'P 1'
#
loop_
_entity.id
_entity.type
_entity.pdbx_description
1 polymer ?
#
loop_
_entity_poly.entity_id
_entity_poly.type
_entity_poly.pdbx_seq_one_letter_code
_entity_poly.pdbx_strand_id
1 'polypeptide(L)'
;MKPHTQTSQDTETGTPNISKTELFAAFAAERRQYALTYLAQKPAAIHLGDLAEYISLKENNPSYDWYQRILVDLHHRHLPYLCDVGLVHYEEETELLELAVDREIVSPFLELTEHAE
;
A
#
# COMPACT_ATOMS: atom_id res chain seq x y z
N MET A 1 -12.62 49.48 -12.42
CA MET A 1 -12.76 48.04 -12.76
C MET A 1 -11.38 47.48 -13.06
N LYS A 2 -10.85 46.66 -12.15
CA LYS A 2 -9.76 45.71 -12.41
C LYS A 2 -10.19 44.42 -11.69
N PRO A 3 -10.38 43.30 -12.39
CA PRO A 3 -10.64 42.05 -11.70
C PRO A 3 -9.32 41.60 -11.05
N HIS A 4 -9.35 41.32 -9.76
CA HIS A 4 -8.38 40.43 -9.14
C HIS A 4 -9.03 39.07 -9.13
N THR A 5 -8.54 38.22 -10.01
CA THR A 5 -8.96 36.83 -10.11
C THR A 5 -8.54 36.14 -8.82
N GLN A 6 -9.56 35.69 -8.10
CA GLN A 6 -9.50 34.87 -6.91
C GLN A 6 -8.66 33.62 -7.22
N THR A 7 -7.50 33.48 -6.60
CA THR A 7 -6.80 32.20 -6.54
C THR A 7 -7.60 31.32 -5.60
N SER A 8 -8.54 30.56 -6.15
CA SER A 8 -9.14 29.43 -5.49
C SER A 8 -8.01 28.44 -5.21
N GLN A 9 -7.74 28.18 -3.94
CA GLN A 9 -6.96 27.03 -3.53
C GLN A 9 -7.82 25.81 -3.81
N ASP A 10 -7.65 25.22 -5.00
CA ASP A 10 -8.08 23.86 -5.24
C ASP A 10 -7.27 22.97 -4.31
N THR A 11 -7.94 22.41 -3.31
CA THR A 11 -7.50 21.20 -2.64
C THR A 11 -7.64 20.07 -3.65
N GLU A 12 -6.72 20.00 -4.61
CA GLU A 12 -6.51 18.78 -5.38
C GLU A 12 -5.98 17.74 -4.39
N THR A 13 -6.87 16.85 -3.93
CA THR A 13 -6.47 15.48 -3.60
C THR A 13 -5.84 14.91 -4.87
N GLY A 14 -4.55 15.20 -5.03
CA GLY A 14 -3.77 14.78 -6.18
C GLY A 14 -3.70 13.27 -6.14
N THR A 15 -4.54 12.61 -6.93
CA THR A 15 -4.36 11.19 -7.21
C THR A 15 -2.93 11.05 -7.71
N PRO A 16 -2.06 10.31 -7.01
CA PRO A 16 -0.68 10.17 -7.46
C PRO A 16 -0.71 9.66 -8.90
N ASN A 17 0.02 10.33 -9.79
CA ASN A 17 0.11 9.92 -11.19
C ASN A 17 1.04 8.71 -11.28
N ILE A 18 0.55 7.56 -10.82
CA ILE A 18 1.30 6.31 -10.79
C ILE A 18 1.31 5.70 -12.19
N SER A 19 2.50 5.49 -12.74
CA SER A 19 2.64 4.85 -14.04
C SER A 19 2.32 3.36 -13.97
N LYS A 20 1.94 2.78 -15.11
CA LYS A 20 1.74 1.32 -15.22
C LYS A 20 3.00 0.54 -14.84
N THR A 21 4.18 1.05 -15.20
CA THR A 21 5.45 0.39 -14.88
C THR A 21 5.69 0.35 -13.38
N GLU A 22 5.38 1.42 -12.65
CA GLU A 22 5.47 1.46 -11.19
C GLU A 22 4.47 0.52 -10.54
N LEU A 23 3.22 0.47 -11.03
CA LEU A 23 2.23 -0.53 -10.58
C LEU A 23 2.73 -1.95 -10.81
N PHE A 24 3.18 -2.30 -12.01
CA PHE A 24 3.75 -3.62 -12.29
C PHE A 24 4.92 -3.96 -11.37
N ALA A 25 5.84 -3.00 -11.16
CA ALA A 25 6.97 -3.21 -10.26
C ALA A 25 6.54 -3.35 -8.79
N ALA A 26 5.53 -2.61 -8.33
CA ALA A 26 4.95 -2.78 -7.00
C ALA A 26 4.39 -4.19 -6.81
N PHE A 27 3.65 -4.70 -7.79
CA PHE A 27 3.09 -6.05 -7.77
C PHE A 27 4.11 -7.15 -8.05
N ALA A 28 5.35 -6.86 -8.44
CA ALA A 28 6.35 -7.88 -8.76
C ALA A 28 6.89 -8.67 -7.55
N ALA A 29 6.64 -8.21 -6.31
CA ALA A 29 7.05 -8.90 -5.10
C ALA A 29 5.82 -9.43 -4.34
N GLU A 30 5.82 -10.71 -4.00
CA GLU A 30 4.70 -11.42 -3.36
C GLU A 30 4.21 -10.73 -2.08
N ARG A 31 5.12 -10.33 -1.18
CA ARG A 31 4.75 -9.60 0.04
C ARG A 31 4.11 -8.23 -0.21
N ARG A 32 4.45 -7.56 -1.31
CA ARG A 32 3.77 -6.32 -1.71
C ARG A 32 2.38 -6.60 -2.26
N GLN A 33 2.20 -7.71 -2.98
CA GLN A 33 0.87 -8.17 -3.40
C GLN A 33 0.02 -8.42 -2.16
N TYR A 34 0.50 -9.21 -1.19
CA TYR A 34 -0.24 -9.45 0.06
C TYR A 34 -0.57 -8.16 0.82
N ALA A 35 0.36 -7.22 0.90
CA ALA A 35 0.10 -5.91 1.51
C ALA A 35 -1.01 -5.15 0.81
N LEU A 36 -0.94 -5.01 -0.51
CA LEU A 36 -1.94 -4.29 -1.30
C LEU A 36 -3.30 -5.00 -1.28
N THR A 37 -3.33 -6.33 -1.35
CA THR A 37 -4.54 -7.15 -1.21
C THR A 37 -5.19 -6.93 0.15
N TYR A 38 -4.40 -6.97 1.22
CA TYR A 38 -4.93 -6.82 2.57
C TYR A 38 -5.46 -5.41 2.80
N LEU A 39 -4.71 -4.38 2.41
CA LEU A 39 -5.13 -2.97 2.55
C LEU A 39 -6.36 -2.65 1.70
N ALA A 40 -6.45 -3.18 0.48
CA ALA A 40 -7.62 -2.97 -0.39
C ALA A 40 -8.93 -3.57 0.17
N GLN A 41 -8.86 -4.44 1.17
CA GLN A 41 -10.03 -5.01 1.85
C GLN A 41 -10.41 -4.24 3.13
N LYS A 42 -9.60 -3.27 3.55
CA LYS A 42 -9.79 -2.54 4.80
C LYS A 42 -10.34 -1.14 4.52
N PRO A 43 -11.44 -0.74 5.19
CA PRO A 43 -12.01 0.59 5.03
C PRO A 43 -11.26 1.68 5.81
N ALA A 44 -10.24 1.32 6.59
CA ALA A 44 -9.48 2.22 7.45
C ALA A 44 -8.06 1.69 7.64
N ALA A 45 -7.17 2.56 8.13
CA ALA A 45 -5.81 2.21 8.50
C ALA A 45 -5.76 1.02 9.48
N ILE A 46 -4.73 0.20 9.32
CA ILE A 46 -4.44 -0.97 10.15
C ILE A 46 -3.09 -0.81 10.83
N HIS A 47 -2.82 -1.61 11.87
CA HIS A 47 -1.46 -1.69 12.41
C HIS A 47 -0.56 -2.51 11.48
N LEU A 48 0.72 -2.11 11.39
CA LEU A 48 1.73 -2.86 10.64
C LEU A 48 1.86 -4.31 11.13
N GLY A 49 1.68 -4.54 12.43
CA GLY A 49 1.63 -5.87 13.02
C GLY A 49 0.54 -6.75 12.41
N ASP A 50 -0.67 -6.23 12.21
CA ASP A 50 -1.77 -6.98 11.61
C ASP A 50 -1.43 -7.44 10.18
N LEU A 51 -0.72 -6.59 9.42
CA LEU A 51 -0.24 -6.96 8.09
C LEU A 51 0.83 -8.05 8.15
N ALA A 52 1.79 -7.96 9.06
CA ALA A 52 2.83 -8.97 9.20
C ALA A 52 2.26 -10.33 9.63
N GLU A 53 1.27 -10.33 10.53
CA GLU A 53 0.54 -11.54 10.93
C GLU A 53 -0.19 -12.14 9.72
N TYR A 54 -0.94 -11.32 8.97
CA TYR A 54 -1.63 -11.77 7.76
C TYR A 54 -0.66 -12.42 6.75
N ILE A 55 0.48 -11.80 6.49
CA ILE A 55 1.49 -12.35 5.56
C ILE A 55 2.05 -13.66 6.11
N SER A 56 2.30 -13.79 7.42
CA SER A 56 2.80 -15.03 8.01
C SER A 56 1.85 -16.21 7.77
N LEU A 57 0.54 -15.96 7.81
CA LEU A 57 -0.50 -16.95 7.50
C LEU A 57 -0.52 -17.29 6.01
N LYS A 58 -0.37 -16.30 5.13
CA LYS A 58 -0.32 -16.51 3.67
C LYS A 58 0.92 -17.29 3.22
N GLU A 59 2.06 -17.05 3.87
CA GLU A 59 3.30 -17.79 3.63
C GLU A 59 3.32 -19.17 4.32
N ASN A 60 2.20 -19.60 4.92
CA ASN A 60 2.05 -20.86 5.64
C ASN A 60 3.10 -21.07 6.76
N ASN A 61 3.54 -19.98 7.40
CA ASN A 61 4.52 -20.00 8.49
C ASN A 61 4.12 -19.02 9.61
N PRO A 62 3.10 -19.34 10.43
CA PRO A 62 2.61 -18.48 11.50
C PRO A 62 3.45 -18.58 12.78
N SER A 63 4.77 -18.54 12.66
CA SER A 63 5.70 -18.51 13.80
C SER A 63 6.06 -17.08 14.19
N TYR A 64 6.34 -16.86 15.48
CA TYR A 64 6.75 -15.53 15.97
C TYR A 64 8.05 -15.05 15.33
N ASP A 65 9.03 -15.92 15.13
CA ASP A 65 10.29 -15.58 14.47
C ASP A 65 10.08 -15.15 13.01
N TRP A 66 9.17 -15.82 12.31
CA TRP A 66 8.83 -15.47 10.93
C TRP A 66 8.07 -14.15 10.85
N TYR A 67 7.11 -13.94 11.75
CA TYR A 67 6.41 -12.67 11.92
C TYR A 67 7.37 -11.50 12.14
N GLN A 68 8.35 -11.63 13.05
CA GLN A 68 9.37 -10.61 13.28
C GLN A 68 10.20 -10.33 12.03
N ARG A 69 10.56 -11.37 11.28
CA ARG A 69 11.29 -11.21 10.01
C ARG A 69 10.45 -10.48 8.96
N ILE A 70 9.16 -10.78 8.86
CA ILE A 70 8.25 -10.06 7.96
C ILE A 70 8.17 -8.58 8.35
N LEU A 71 8.03 -8.24 9.63
CA LEU A 71 8.02 -6.85 10.07
C LEU A 71 9.26 -6.07 9.62
N VAL A 72 10.44 -6.65 9.85
CA VAL A 72 11.73 -6.05 9.44
C VAL A 72 11.77 -5.87 7.91
N ASP A 73 11.36 -6.87 7.15
CA ASP A 73 11.34 -6.80 5.69
C ASP A 73 10.31 -5.79 5.17
N LEU A 74 9.12 -5.69 5.80
CA LEU A 74 8.10 -4.70 5.48
C LEU A 74 8.66 -3.29 5.68
N HIS A 75 9.19 -3.02 6.88
CA HIS A 75 9.69 -1.70 7.27
C HIS A 75 10.85 -1.24 6.39
N HIS A 76 11.83 -2.10 6.09
CA HIS A 76 13.05 -1.66 5.40
C HIS A 76 13.01 -1.80 3.88
N ARG A 77 12.09 -2.59 3.31
CA ARG A 77 12.11 -2.90 1.87
C ARG A 77 10.77 -2.68 1.18
N HIS A 78 9.70 -3.20 1.74
CA HIS A 78 8.43 -3.22 1.02
C HIS A 78 7.66 -1.91 1.15
N LEU A 79 7.50 -1.40 2.37
CA LEU A 79 6.78 -0.16 2.64
C LEU A 79 7.47 1.07 2.06
N PRO A 80 8.81 1.27 2.21
CA PRO A 80 9.47 2.43 1.62
C PRO A 80 9.20 2.56 0.13
N TYR A 81 9.31 1.44 -0.62
CA TYR A 81 9.01 1.43 -2.04
C TYR A 81 7.53 1.74 -2.34
N LEU A 82 6.59 1.17 -1.58
CA LEU A 82 5.16 1.42 -1.81
C LEU A 82 4.77 2.87 -1.47
N CYS A 83 5.42 3.48 -0.48
CA CYS A 83 5.27 4.89 -0.14
C CYS A 83 5.89 5.79 -1.21
N ASP A 84 7.08 5.47 -1.71
CA ASP A 84 7.75 6.22 -2.78
C ASP A 84 6.91 6.28 -4.06
N VAL A 85 6.22 5.18 -4.39
CA VAL A 85 5.29 5.11 -5.52
C VAL A 85 3.93 5.76 -5.21
N GLY A 86 3.63 6.02 -3.94
CA GLY A 86 2.37 6.62 -3.49
C GLY A 86 1.20 5.64 -3.44
N LEU A 87 1.44 4.33 -3.32
CA LEU A 87 0.37 3.33 -3.20
C LEU A 87 -0.14 3.17 -1.77
N VAL A 88 0.72 3.39 -0.78
CA VAL A 88 0.38 3.25 0.63
C VAL A 88 0.89 4.44 1.42
N HIS A 89 0.20 4.76 2.50
CA HIS A 89 0.65 5.71 3.50
C HIS A 89 0.99 4.95 4.78
N TYR A 90 2.22 5.13 5.28
CA TYR A 90 2.70 4.52 6.50
C TYR A 90 3.15 5.63 7.46
N GLU A 91 2.60 5.63 8.67
CA GLU A 91 2.99 6.51 9.77
C GLU A 91 3.86 5.72 10.77
N GLU A 92 5.14 6.04 10.82
CA GLU A 92 6.14 5.33 11.64
C GLU A 92 5.86 5.48 13.14
N GLU A 93 5.37 6.62 13.61
CA GLU A 93 5.16 6.85 15.06
C GLU A 93 4.00 6.00 15.61
N THR A 94 2.97 5.80 14.81
CA THR A 94 1.75 5.06 15.23
C THR A 94 1.68 3.64 14.66
N GLU A 95 2.64 3.30 13.80
CA GLU A 95 2.68 2.07 12.99
C GLU A 95 1.38 1.82 12.21
N LEU A 96 0.69 2.89 11.81
CA LEU A 96 -0.54 2.81 11.04
C LEU A 96 -0.25 2.80 9.55
N LEU A 97 -0.92 1.92 8.83
CA LEU A 97 -0.75 1.69 7.41
C LEU A 97 -2.11 1.69 6.70
N GLU A 98 -2.22 2.43 5.61
CA GLU A 98 -3.42 2.48 4.78
C GLU A 98 -3.10 2.57 3.28
N LEU A 99 -4.10 2.28 2.44
CA LEU A 99 -3.98 2.48 1.00
C LEU A 99 -4.09 3.98 0.70
N ALA A 100 -3.12 4.53 -0.03
CA ALA A 100 -3.07 5.96 -0.37
C ALA A 100 -3.79 6.30 -1.69
N VAL A 101 -4.31 5.27 -2.38
CA VAL A 101 -5.04 5.40 -3.64
C VAL A 101 -6.43 4.79 -3.52
N ASP A 102 -7.32 5.18 -4.42
CA ASP A 102 -8.59 4.49 -4.60
C ASP A 102 -8.35 3.01 -4.93
N ARG A 103 -9.13 2.12 -4.31
CA ARG A 103 -9.05 0.67 -4.48
C ARG A 103 -9.15 0.28 -5.96
N GLU A 104 -9.89 1.05 -6.75
CA GLU A 104 -10.11 0.87 -8.18
C GLU A 104 -8.80 0.93 -8.99
N ILE A 105 -7.77 1.62 -8.51
CA ILE A 105 -6.46 1.71 -9.17
C ILE A 105 -5.70 0.40 -9.10
N VAL A 106 -5.76 -0.28 -7.95
CA VAL A 106 -5.00 -1.52 -7.69
C VAL A 106 -5.80 -2.78 -8.02
N SER A 107 -7.14 -2.71 -8.03
CA SER A 107 -8.03 -3.86 -8.27
C SER A 107 -7.70 -4.67 -9.54
N PRO A 108 -7.46 -4.05 -10.71
CA PRO A 108 -7.14 -4.81 -11.92
C PRO A 108 -5.86 -5.65 -11.80
N PHE A 109 -4.92 -5.23 -10.96
CA PHE A 109 -3.66 -5.96 -10.73
C PHE A 109 -3.83 -7.07 -9.69
N LEU A 110 -4.68 -6.84 -8.68
CA LEU A 110 -5.02 -7.84 -7.67
C LEU A 110 -5.71 -9.06 -8.33
N GLU A 111 -6.68 -8.81 -9.22
CA GLU A 111 -7.38 -9.86 -9.97
C GLU A 111 -6.42 -10.73 -10.79
N LEU A 112 -5.36 -10.14 -11.37
CA LEU A 112 -4.35 -10.91 -12.11
C LEU A 112 -3.49 -11.81 -11.22
N THR A 113 -3.29 -11.43 -9.96
CA THR A 113 -2.50 -12.22 -8.99
C THR A 113 -3.31 -13.33 -8.33
N GLU A 114 -4.63 -13.17 -8.21
CA GLU A 114 -5.53 -14.18 -7.62
C GLU A 114 -5.78 -15.40 -8.54
N HIS A 115 -5.46 -15.28 -9.84
CA HIS A 115 -5.61 -16.36 -10.81
C HIS A 115 -4.33 -17.19 -11.03
N ALA A 116 -3.27 -16.96 -10.26
CA ALA A 116 -1.96 -17.59 -10.44
C ALA A 116 -1.76 -18.88 -9.61
N GLU A 117 -2.79 -19.41 -8.95
CA GLU A 117 -2.73 -20.65 -8.15
C GLU A 117 -2.91 -21.94 -8.98
#